data_AF-A0A381V3W0-F1
#
_entry.id   AF-A0A381V3W0-F1
#
_cell.length_a   1.000
_cell.length_b   1.000
_cell.length_c   1.000
_cell.angle_alpha   90.00
_cell.angle_beta   90.00
_cell.angle_gamma   90.00
#
_symmetry.space_group_name_H-M   'P 1'
#
loop_
_entity.id
_entity.type
_entity.pdbx_description
1 polymer ?
#
loop_
_entity_poly.entity_id
_entity_poly.type
_entity_poly.pdbx_seq_one_letter_code
_entity_poly.pdbx_strand_id
1 'polypeptide(L)'
;VIYNIESYDTTTVRASVGNYLVSKFIAENSNCKVIFNGDGADEVCCGYVYLKNAPNPEALQKESEKLVKEIYYFDVLRSDRSISSNGLEARTPFLDKAFVKYYLSIPPELKIFDGINRLEKYLLRKAFDSQGLLPNEALWRRKCAFSDGVSSQNKSWHHIIQKFVDQKISDDEFIRERKIYKHCMPQLKESYYYRKIFEQYFGNNEQLIPHFWMPKWVKTQDPSARELTGYQE
;
A
#
# COMPACT_ATOMS: atom_id res chain seq x y z
N VAL A 1 -14.02 -7.84 -4.13
CA VAL A 1 -12.83 -6.98 -3.96
C VAL A 1 -12.22 -6.60 -5.30
N ILE A 2 -11.58 -7.50 -6.07
CA ILE A 2 -10.98 -7.16 -7.39
C ILE A 2 -11.96 -6.42 -8.31
N TYR A 3 -13.20 -6.91 -8.42
CA TYR A 3 -14.27 -6.21 -9.15
C TYR A 3 -14.47 -4.76 -8.66
N ASN A 4 -14.62 -4.53 -7.35
CA ASN A 4 -14.89 -3.20 -6.81
C ASN A 4 -13.73 -2.22 -7.01
N ILE A 5 -12.49 -2.69 -6.88
CA ILE A 5 -11.30 -1.83 -6.97
C ILE A 5 -10.77 -1.69 -8.40
N GLU A 6 -11.27 -2.48 -9.35
CA GLU A 6 -10.89 -2.42 -10.77
C GLU A 6 -9.36 -2.53 -10.96
N SER A 7 -8.69 -3.37 -10.14
CA SER A 7 -7.23 -3.51 -10.14
C SER A 7 -6.80 -4.94 -9.86
N TYR A 8 -5.73 -5.35 -10.53
CA TYR A 8 -5.02 -6.61 -10.33
C TYR A 8 -3.67 -6.43 -9.61
N ASP A 9 -3.33 -5.22 -9.18
CA ASP A 9 -2.09 -4.96 -8.44
C ASP A 9 -2.05 -5.72 -7.11
N THR A 10 -0.97 -6.48 -6.87
CA THR A 10 -0.86 -7.38 -5.72
C THR A 10 -1.03 -6.66 -4.38
N THR A 11 -0.34 -5.53 -4.20
CA THR A 11 -0.38 -4.72 -2.97
C THR A 11 -1.78 -4.17 -2.73
N THR A 12 -2.36 -3.60 -3.79
CA THR A 12 -3.69 -3.02 -3.79
C THR A 12 -4.73 -4.07 -3.44
N VAL A 13 -4.73 -5.24 -4.10
CA VAL A 13 -5.68 -6.33 -3.83
C VAL A 13 -5.55 -6.84 -2.40
N ARG A 14 -4.32 -7.15 -1.93
CA ARG A 14 -4.07 -7.67 -0.57
C ARG A 14 -4.65 -6.74 0.50
N ALA A 15 -4.35 -5.44 0.42
CA ALA A 15 -4.80 -4.46 1.39
C ALA A 15 -6.31 -4.14 1.24
N SER A 16 -6.86 -4.21 0.03
CA SER A 16 -8.28 -3.93 -0.23
C SER A 16 -9.23 -4.94 0.43
N VAL A 17 -8.80 -6.17 0.68
CA VAL A 17 -9.65 -7.16 1.36
C VAL A 17 -10.01 -6.69 2.77
N GLY A 18 -9.02 -6.28 3.57
CA GLY A 18 -9.28 -5.76 4.92
C GLY A 18 -10.05 -4.44 4.89
N ASN A 19 -9.70 -3.52 3.99
CA ASN A 19 -10.41 -2.24 3.82
C ASN A 19 -11.88 -2.45 3.47
N TYR A 20 -12.18 -3.38 2.56
CA TYR A 20 -13.55 -3.70 2.16
C TYR A 20 -14.33 -4.30 3.33
N LEU A 21 -13.74 -5.25 4.08
CA LEU A 21 -14.41 -5.91 5.19
C LEU A 21 -14.74 -4.95 6.33
N VAL A 22 -13.81 -4.06 6.70
CA VAL A 22 -14.09 -3.04 7.74
C VAL A 22 -15.13 -2.03 7.26
N SER A 23 -15.09 -1.63 5.98
CA SER A 23 -16.08 -0.72 5.40
C SER A 23 -17.48 -1.33 5.39
N LYS A 24 -17.58 -2.60 5.01
CA LYS A 24 -18.83 -3.36 5.09
C LYS A 24 -19.36 -3.42 6.52
N PHE A 25 -18.49 -3.75 7.47
CA PHE A 25 -18.87 -3.79 8.88
C PHE A 25 -19.41 -2.44 9.38
N ILE A 26 -18.72 -1.33 9.06
CA ILE A 26 -19.16 0.03 9.44
C ILE A 26 -20.54 0.34 8.83
N ALA A 27 -20.76 0.02 7.56
CA ALA A 27 -22.02 0.27 6.87
C ALA A 27 -23.19 -0.56 7.46
N GLU A 28 -22.93 -1.79 7.90
CA GLU A 28 -23.93 -2.69 8.48
C GLU A 28 -24.20 -2.42 9.97
N ASN A 29 -23.23 -1.86 10.71
CA ASN A 29 -23.27 -1.79 12.18
C ASN A 29 -23.22 -0.36 12.73
N SER A 30 -23.25 0.67 11.89
CA SER A 30 -23.24 2.06 12.33
C SER A 30 -23.96 2.99 11.35
N ASN A 31 -24.23 4.22 11.79
CA ASN A 31 -24.79 5.28 10.96
C ASN A 31 -23.70 6.19 10.36
N CYS A 32 -22.42 5.86 10.54
CA CYS A 32 -21.32 6.66 9.99
C CYS A 32 -21.35 6.61 8.46
N LYS A 33 -21.22 7.78 7.81
CA LYS A 33 -21.14 7.89 6.35
C LYS A 33 -19.81 8.47 5.86
N VAL A 34 -19.16 9.28 6.67
CA VAL A 34 -17.87 9.88 6.35
C VAL A 34 -16.79 9.21 7.19
N ILE A 35 -15.80 8.60 6.54
CA ILE A 35 -14.74 7.83 7.17
C ILE A 35 -13.40 8.51 6.92
N PHE A 36 -12.81 9.04 7.97
CA PHE A 36 -11.46 9.58 7.93
C PHE A 36 -10.45 8.43 7.96
N ASN A 37 -9.45 8.49 7.09
CA ASN A 37 -8.35 7.54 7.10
C ASN A 37 -7.00 8.25 6.86
N GLY A 38 -5.91 7.50 7.08
CA GLY A 38 -4.54 8.01 7.03
C GLY A 38 -3.80 7.80 5.70
N ASP A 39 -4.49 7.39 4.63
CA ASP A 39 -3.85 7.17 3.33
C ASP A 39 -3.23 8.50 2.81
N GLY A 40 -2.09 8.41 2.13
CA GLY A 40 -1.28 9.56 1.70
C GLY A 40 -0.14 9.93 2.66
N ALA A 41 -0.21 9.54 3.93
CA ALA A 41 0.85 9.88 4.89
C ALA A 41 2.20 9.23 4.54
N ASP A 42 2.21 8.02 3.98
CA ASP A 42 3.45 7.31 3.64
C ASP A 42 4.13 7.91 2.40
N GLU A 43 3.34 8.29 1.41
CA GLU A 43 3.77 8.89 0.15
C GLU A 43 4.31 10.30 0.39
N VAL A 44 3.57 11.13 1.13
CA VAL A 44 3.93 12.53 1.41
C VAL A 44 5.04 12.64 2.44
N CYS A 45 4.96 11.85 3.52
CA CYS A 45 5.86 11.99 4.68
C CYS A 45 7.01 10.97 4.71
N CYS A 46 7.33 10.34 3.57
CA CYS A 46 8.42 9.37 3.45
C CYS A 46 8.31 8.22 4.47
N GLY A 47 7.16 7.54 4.46
CA GLY A 47 6.78 6.55 5.47
C GLY A 47 7.06 5.09 5.12
N TYR A 48 7.28 4.76 3.84
CA TYR A 48 7.62 3.39 3.48
C TYR A 48 9.03 3.03 3.93
N VAL A 49 9.19 1.85 4.53
CA VAL A 49 10.47 1.41 5.12
C VAL A 49 11.61 1.38 4.10
N TYR A 50 11.34 1.06 2.82
CA TYR A 50 12.37 1.01 1.78
C TYR A 50 12.98 2.40 1.46
N LEU A 51 12.30 3.49 1.82
CA LEU A 51 12.78 4.85 1.55
C LEU A 51 14.05 5.21 2.31
N LYS A 52 14.36 4.51 3.42
CA LYS A 52 15.66 4.63 4.10
C LYS A 52 16.84 4.21 3.21
N ASN A 53 16.58 3.44 2.16
CA ASN A 53 17.58 2.98 1.20
C ASN A 53 17.77 3.97 0.03
N ALA A 54 17.18 5.17 0.09
CA ALA A 54 17.40 6.19 -0.92
C ALA A 54 18.90 6.53 -1.02
N PRO A 55 19.47 6.61 -2.23
CA PRO A 55 20.91 6.85 -2.39
C PRO A 55 21.33 8.27 -1.98
N ASN A 56 20.41 9.24 -1.98
CA ASN A 56 20.63 10.64 -1.59
C ASN A 56 19.29 11.34 -1.29
N PRO A 57 19.29 12.51 -0.62
CA PRO A 57 18.07 13.26 -0.32
C PRO A 57 17.20 13.56 -1.55
N GLU A 58 17.81 13.89 -2.70
CA GLU A 58 17.10 14.25 -3.91
C GLU A 58 16.36 13.05 -4.51
N ALA A 59 16.93 11.85 -4.41
CA ALA A 59 16.28 10.61 -4.82
C ALA A 59 15.10 10.27 -3.91
N LEU A 60 15.22 10.50 -2.59
CA LEU A 60 14.11 10.37 -1.64
C LEU A 60 12.96 11.32 -2.01
N GLN A 61 13.27 12.59 -2.28
CA GLN A 61 12.30 13.60 -2.71
C GLN A 61 11.55 13.17 -3.98
N LYS A 62 12.31 12.80 -5.02
CA LYS A 62 11.73 12.39 -6.31
C LYS A 62 10.84 11.17 -6.16
N GLU A 63 11.18 10.25 -5.26
CA GLU A 63 10.34 9.09 -4.99
C GLU A 63 9.06 9.47 -4.26
N SER A 64 9.12 10.31 -3.22
CA SER A 64 7.92 10.83 -2.56
C SER A 64 6.99 11.55 -3.55
N GLU A 65 7.52 12.41 -4.41
CA GLU A 65 6.75 13.09 -5.45
C GLU A 65 6.14 12.12 -6.48
N LYS A 66 6.87 11.08 -6.88
CA LYS A 66 6.36 10.03 -7.77
C LYS A 66 5.21 9.27 -7.11
N LEU A 67 5.38 8.85 -5.86
CA LEU A 67 4.36 8.14 -5.10
C LEU A 67 3.08 8.96 -4.97
N VAL A 68 3.19 10.26 -4.65
CA VAL A 68 2.03 11.17 -4.60
C VAL A 68 1.37 11.32 -5.98
N LYS A 69 2.15 11.40 -7.07
CA LYS A 69 1.60 11.49 -8.43
C LYS A 69 0.88 10.22 -8.86
N GLU A 70 1.36 9.05 -8.46
CA GLU A 70 0.81 7.75 -8.85
C GLU A 70 -0.22 7.19 -7.86
N ILE A 71 -0.48 7.89 -6.75
CA ILE A 71 -1.30 7.38 -5.64
C ILE A 71 -2.73 6.97 -6.06
N TYR A 72 -3.26 7.59 -7.12
CA TYR A 72 -4.57 7.29 -7.67
C TYR A 72 -4.65 5.95 -8.41
N TYR A 73 -3.50 5.31 -8.72
CA TYR A 73 -3.47 3.95 -9.26
C TYR A 73 -3.45 2.88 -8.15
N PHE A 74 -3.08 3.26 -6.93
CA PHE A 74 -2.77 2.33 -5.84
C PHE A 74 -3.58 2.65 -4.57
N ASP A 75 -2.97 3.29 -3.57
CA ASP A 75 -3.52 3.47 -2.24
C ASP A 75 -4.84 4.26 -2.24
N VAL A 76 -4.94 5.36 -3.00
CA VAL A 76 -6.19 6.14 -3.06
C VAL A 76 -7.27 5.40 -3.85
N LEU A 77 -6.91 4.64 -4.89
CA LEU A 77 -7.86 3.77 -5.59
C LEU A 77 -8.43 2.71 -4.64
N ARG A 78 -7.56 2.01 -3.88
CA ARG A 78 -7.99 1.06 -2.85
C ARG A 78 -8.90 1.74 -1.84
N SER A 79 -8.47 2.88 -1.30
CA SER A 79 -9.15 3.61 -0.24
C SER A 79 -10.56 3.99 -0.68
N ASP A 80 -10.67 4.69 -1.81
CA ASP A 80 -11.92 5.14 -2.37
C ASP A 80 -12.84 3.96 -2.70
N ARG A 81 -12.39 3.02 -3.53
CA ARG A 81 -13.25 1.95 -4.06
C ARG A 81 -13.69 0.95 -3.00
N SER A 82 -12.83 0.63 -2.04
CA SER A 82 -13.20 -0.30 -0.95
C SER A 82 -14.22 0.31 0.01
N ILE A 83 -14.14 1.62 0.24
CA ILE A 83 -15.04 2.35 1.15
C ILE A 83 -16.36 2.68 0.43
N SER A 84 -16.30 3.27 -0.78
CA SER A 84 -17.46 3.70 -1.55
C SER A 84 -18.35 2.55 -2.02
N SER A 85 -17.78 1.37 -2.29
CA SER A 85 -18.57 0.16 -2.61
C SER A 85 -19.49 -0.31 -1.48
N ASN A 86 -19.36 0.25 -0.27
CA ASN A 86 -20.24 0.02 0.88
C ASN A 86 -21.12 1.26 1.22
N GLY A 87 -21.22 2.25 0.33
CA GLY A 87 -22.05 3.45 0.53
C GLY A 87 -21.47 4.43 1.56
N LEU A 88 -20.14 4.48 1.68
CA LEU A 88 -19.40 5.35 2.59
C LEU A 88 -18.49 6.32 1.80
N GLU A 89 -18.21 7.49 2.36
CA GLU A 89 -17.32 8.52 1.80
C GLU A 89 -15.99 8.52 2.54
N ALA A 90 -14.88 8.30 1.84
CA ALA A 90 -13.54 8.38 2.40
C ALA A 90 -13.03 9.83 2.46
N ARG A 91 -12.33 10.21 3.53
CA ARG A 91 -11.58 11.47 3.62
C ARG A 91 -10.15 11.23 4.08
N THR A 92 -9.19 11.80 3.35
CA THR A 92 -7.74 11.61 3.53
C THR A 92 -7.05 12.94 3.86
N PRO A 93 -7.00 13.37 5.14
CA PRO A 93 -6.45 14.67 5.51
C PRO A 93 -4.99 14.88 5.10
N PHE A 94 -4.19 13.81 5.02
CA PHE A 94 -2.80 13.88 4.56
C PHE A 94 -2.64 14.21 3.08
N LEU A 95 -3.73 14.17 2.30
CA LEU A 95 -3.78 14.56 0.89
C LEU A 95 -4.42 15.93 0.69
N ASP A 96 -4.63 16.70 1.76
CA ASP A 96 -4.95 18.12 1.63
C ASP A 96 -3.89 18.85 0.80
N LYS A 97 -4.33 19.69 -0.14
CA LYS A 97 -3.43 20.35 -1.10
C LYS A 97 -2.42 21.27 -0.41
N ALA A 98 -2.84 21.96 0.66
CA ALA A 98 -1.94 22.85 1.39
C ALA A 98 -0.93 22.04 2.21
N PHE A 99 -1.36 20.95 2.85
CA PHE A 99 -0.48 20.03 3.56
C PHE A 99 0.57 19.41 2.63
N VAL A 100 0.15 18.84 1.50
CA VAL A 100 1.06 18.22 0.51
C VAL A 100 2.05 19.25 0.00
N LYS A 101 1.58 20.44 -0.41
CA LYS A 101 2.47 21.51 -0.90
C LYS A 101 3.49 21.93 0.16
N TYR A 102 3.07 22.08 1.40
CA TYR A 102 3.94 22.44 2.51
C TYR A 102 4.99 21.34 2.77
N TYR A 103 4.56 20.10 2.94
CA TYR A 103 5.47 19.01 3.28
C TYR A 103 6.49 18.72 2.17
N LEU A 104 6.06 18.77 0.90
CA LEU A 104 6.97 18.59 -0.23
C LEU A 104 7.98 19.74 -0.38
N SER A 105 7.69 20.94 0.15
CA SER A 105 8.63 22.07 0.16
C SER A 105 9.72 21.98 1.23
N ILE A 106 9.58 21.07 2.21
CA ILE A 106 10.60 20.85 3.23
C ILE A 106 11.88 20.31 2.57
N PRO A 107 13.07 20.88 2.88
CA PRO A 107 14.35 20.39 2.38
C PRO A 107 14.50 18.87 2.59
N PRO A 108 14.88 18.11 1.55
CA PRO A 108 14.89 16.65 1.61
C PRO A 108 15.86 16.09 2.65
N GLU A 109 16.93 16.82 2.99
CA GLU A 109 17.91 16.44 4.02
C GLU A 109 17.26 16.30 5.41
N LEU A 110 16.19 17.06 5.65
CA LEU A 110 15.43 16.99 6.90
C LEU A 110 14.48 15.79 6.96
N LYS A 111 14.14 15.20 5.80
CA LYS A 111 13.23 14.06 5.67
C LYS A 111 13.94 12.71 5.71
N ILE A 112 15.27 12.69 5.59
CA ILE A 112 16.07 11.46 5.67
C ILE A 112 15.91 10.81 7.04
N PHE A 113 15.84 9.48 7.01
CA PHE A 113 15.75 8.63 8.18
C PHE A 113 16.53 7.33 7.96
N ASP A 114 17.06 6.74 9.04
CA ASP A 114 17.86 5.51 9.02
C ASP A 114 17.09 4.30 9.61
N GLY A 115 15.94 4.55 10.24
CA GLY A 115 15.15 3.56 10.94
C GLY A 115 15.71 3.19 12.32
N ILE A 116 16.72 3.89 12.84
CA ILE A 116 17.34 3.67 14.15
C ILE A 116 17.28 4.97 14.96
N ASN A 117 18.01 6.01 14.53
CA ASN A 117 18.03 7.32 15.19
C ASN A 117 16.84 8.17 14.76
N ARG A 118 16.42 8.03 13.51
CA ARG A 118 15.22 8.64 12.96
C ARG A 118 14.36 7.55 12.33
N LEU A 119 13.14 7.41 12.82
CA LEU A 119 12.15 6.54 12.18
C LEU A 119 11.54 7.20 10.95
N GLU A 120 10.91 6.40 10.10
CA GLU A 120 10.09 6.90 9.00
C GLU A 120 9.05 7.91 9.50
N LYS A 121 8.71 8.91 8.68
CA LYS A 121 7.85 10.04 9.06
C LYS A 121 8.36 10.84 10.27
N TYR A 122 9.69 10.88 10.52
CA TYR A 122 10.28 11.51 11.70
C TYR A 122 9.74 12.92 11.98
N LEU A 123 9.72 13.81 10.98
CA LEU A 123 9.22 15.18 11.15
C LEU A 123 7.75 15.23 11.54
N LEU A 124 6.92 14.33 10.98
CA LEU A 124 5.52 14.24 11.34
C LEU A 124 5.36 13.80 12.80
N ARG A 125 6.12 12.79 13.25
CA ARG A 125 6.11 12.33 14.64
C ARG A 125 6.55 13.43 15.60
N LYS A 126 7.66 14.12 15.29
CA LYS A 126 8.17 15.24 16.09
C LYS A 126 7.18 16.40 16.21
N ALA A 127 6.35 16.65 15.20
CA ALA A 127 5.33 17.70 15.28
C ALA A 127 4.28 17.44 16.37
N PHE A 128 4.07 16.18 16.76
CA PHE A 128 3.07 15.78 17.77
C PHE A 128 3.68 15.31 19.12
N ASP A 129 5.00 15.19 19.21
CA ASP A 129 5.73 14.62 20.35
C ASP A 129 5.51 15.34 21.69
N SER A 130 5.35 16.66 21.65
CA SER A 130 5.12 17.47 22.86
C SER A 130 3.65 17.75 23.16
N GLN A 131 2.72 17.21 22.38
CA GLN A 131 1.29 17.56 22.49
C GLN A 131 0.49 16.63 23.42
N GLY A 132 1.06 15.47 23.79
CA GLY A 132 0.34 14.48 24.60
C GLY A 132 -0.90 13.88 23.92
N LEU A 133 -1.02 14.02 22.59
CA LEU A 133 -2.18 13.55 21.83
C LEU A 133 -2.21 12.02 21.66
N LEU A 134 -1.05 11.38 21.67
CA LEU A 134 -0.89 9.94 21.46
C LEU A 134 0.05 9.35 22.51
N PRO A 135 -0.19 8.10 22.96
CA PRO A 135 0.80 7.36 23.74
C PRO A 135 2.13 7.22 22.98
N ASN A 136 3.26 7.29 23.70
CA ASN A 136 4.60 7.18 23.09
C ASN A 136 4.78 5.90 22.28
N GLU A 137 4.23 4.79 22.75
CA GLU A 137 4.22 3.49 22.07
C GLU A 137 3.52 3.52 20.70
N ALA A 138 2.54 4.41 20.50
CA ALA A 138 1.90 4.62 19.20
C ALA A 138 2.66 5.66 18.37
N LEU A 139 3.06 6.78 18.99
CA LEU A 139 3.75 7.89 18.32
C LEU A 139 5.10 7.49 17.74
N TRP A 140 5.81 6.58 18.39
CA TRP A 140 7.14 6.11 18.00
C TRP A 140 7.15 4.65 17.52
N ARG A 141 5.97 4.07 17.27
CA ARG A 141 5.84 2.72 16.67
C ARG A 141 6.39 2.69 15.26
N ARG A 142 7.09 1.61 14.89
CA ARG A 142 7.52 1.36 13.51
C ARG A 142 6.33 1.17 12.56
N LYS A 143 6.52 1.55 11.30
CA LYS A 143 5.53 1.37 10.24
C LYS A 143 5.24 -0.12 10.02
N CYS A 144 3.96 -0.47 10.09
CA CYS A 144 3.44 -1.74 9.60
C CYS A 144 2.52 -1.48 8.40
N ALA A 145 2.70 -2.24 7.31
CA ALA A 145 1.80 -2.18 6.16
C ALA A 145 0.42 -2.73 6.53
N PHE A 146 -0.65 -2.20 5.93
CA PHE A 146 -2.01 -2.58 6.29
C PHE A 146 -2.25 -4.09 6.06
N SER A 147 -1.84 -4.62 4.91
CA SER A 147 -1.97 -6.04 4.57
C SER A 147 -1.21 -6.98 5.50
N ASP A 148 -0.14 -6.50 6.13
CA ASP A 148 0.66 -7.30 7.07
C ASP A 148 0.04 -7.23 8.47
N GLY A 149 -0.35 -6.03 8.92
CA GLY A 149 -0.92 -5.78 10.24
C GLY A 149 -2.31 -6.36 10.49
N VAL A 150 -3.03 -6.79 9.46
CA VAL A 150 -4.34 -7.49 9.59
C VAL A 150 -4.22 -8.98 9.93
N SER A 151 -3.00 -9.50 10.08
CA SER A 151 -2.75 -10.93 10.31
C SER A 151 -1.62 -11.16 11.29
N SER A 152 -1.64 -12.31 11.97
CA SER A 152 -0.54 -12.70 12.85
C SER A 152 0.74 -12.99 12.05
N GLN A 153 1.90 -12.85 12.70
CA GLN A 153 3.19 -13.18 12.09
C GLN A 153 3.28 -14.67 11.70
N ASN A 154 2.73 -15.57 12.53
CA ASN A 154 2.77 -17.02 12.29
C ASN A 154 1.83 -17.49 11.17
N LYS A 155 0.81 -16.70 10.82
CA LYS A 155 -0.16 -17.02 9.76
C LYS A 155 -0.50 -15.77 8.97
N SER A 156 0.53 -15.20 8.35
CA SER A 156 0.40 -13.95 7.61
C SER A 156 -0.60 -14.07 6.46
N TRP A 157 -1.28 -12.97 6.17
CA TRP A 157 -2.27 -12.88 5.10
C TRP A 157 -1.73 -13.33 3.73
N HIS A 158 -0.51 -12.91 3.35
CA HIS A 158 0.08 -13.31 2.06
C HIS A 158 0.31 -14.83 1.97
N HIS A 159 0.82 -15.49 3.01
CA HIS A 159 0.95 -16.95 3.04
C HIS A 159 -0.40 -17.69 2.94
N ILE A 160 -1.47 -17.14 3.52
CA ILE A 160 -2.83 -17.71 3.37
C ILE A 160 -3.28 -17.64 1.92
N ILE A 161 -3.10 -16.48 1.27
CA ILE A 161 -3.41 -16.29 -0.15
C ILE A 161 -2.59 -17.24 -1.01
N GLN A 162 -1.27 -17.33 -0.80
CA GLN A 162 -0.38 -18.20 -1.56
C GLN A 162 -0.87 -19.65 -1.51
N LYS A 163 -1.15 -20.18 -0.30
CA LYS A 163 -1.71 -21.54 -0.13
C LYS A 163 -3.03 -21.75 -0.86
N PHE A 164 -3.91 -20.74 -0.86
CA PHE A 164 -5.17 -20.80 -1.61
C PHE A 164 -4.93 -20.82 -3.12
N VAL A 165 -4.04 -19.97 -3.61
CA VAL A 165 -3.73 -19.86 -5.04
C VAL A 165 -3.00 -21.11 -5.55
N ASP A 166 -2.11 -21.70 -4.76
CA ASP A 166 -1.40 -22.94 -5.12
C ASP A 166 -2.35 -24.13 -5.33
N GLN A 167 -3.52 -24.13 -4.67
CA GLN A 167 -4.58 -25.13 -4.92
C GLN A 167 -5.36 -24.87 -6.21
N LYS A 168 -5.23 -23.69 -6.81
CA LYS A 168 -5.97 -23.27 -8.01
C LYS A 168 -5.11 -23.22 -9.26
N ILE A 169 -3.81 -23.01 -9.11
CA ILE A 169 -2.89 -22.78 -10.21
C ILE A 169 -1.65 -23.68 -10.05
N SER A 170 -1.47 -24.60 -11.00
CA SER A 170 -0.27 -25.43 -11.05
C SER A 170 0.95 -24.63 -11.51
N ASP A 171 2.15 -25.12 -11.18
CA ASP A 171 3.40 -24.52 -11.63
C ASP A 171 3.49 -24.48 -13.16
N ASP A 172 3.10 -25.57 -13.82
CA ASP A 172 3.11 -25.69 -15.29
C ASP A 172 2.18 -24.68 -15.96
N GLU A 173 0.95 -24.51 -15.44
CA GLU A 173 0.04 -23.49 -15.93
C GLU A 173 0.67 -22.11 -15.75
N PHE A 174 1.15 -21.78 -14.55
CA PHE A 174 1.69 -20.47 -14.29
C PHE A 174 2.90 -20.14 -15.18
N ILE A 175 3.85 -21.05 -15.35
CA ILE A 175 5.06 -20.85 -16.17
C ILE A 175 4.72 -20.62 -17.64
N ARG A 176 3.71 -21.33 -18.15
CA ARG A 176 3.28 -21.23 -19.55
C ARG A 176 2.42 -19.98 -19.79
N GLU A 177 1.34 -19.83 -19.02
CA GLU A 177 0.30 -18.83 -19.26
C GLU A 177 0.76 -17.41 -18.87
N ARG A 178 1.64 -17.25 -17.88
CA ARG A 178 2.12 -15.91 -17.49
C ARG A 178 2.78 -15.15 -18.65
N LYS A 179 3.41 -15.87 -19.59
CA LYS A 179 4.15 -15.28 -20.72
C LYS A 179 3.24 -14.66 -21.78
N ILE A 180 1.93 -14.97 -21.75
CA ILE A 180 0.94 -14.40 -22.67
C ILE A 180 0.69 -12.92 -22.35
N TYR A 181 0.79 -12.54 -21.07
CA TYR A 181 0.59 -11.17 -20.63
C TYR A 181 1.78 -10.28 -21.02
N LYS A 182 1.58 -9.44 -22.03
CA LYS A 182 2.59 -8.47 -22.49
C LYS A 182 2.72 -7.27 -21.55
N HIS A 183 1.59 -6.79 -21.04
CA HIS A 183 1.52 -5.68 -20.09
C HIS A 183 1.44 -6.19 -18.66
N CYS A 184 2.29 -5.66 -17.77
CA CYS A 184 2.36 -6.07 -16.37
C CYS A 184 2.39 -7.60 -16.21
N MET A 185 3.35 -8.28 -16.86
CA MET A 185 3.48 -9.73 -16.78
C MET A 185 3.56 -10.18 -15.30
N PRO A 186 2.62 -11.03 -14.82
CA PRO A 186 2.62 -11.52 -13.45
C PRO A 186 3.95 -12.18 -13.07
N GLN A 187 4.47 -11.87 -11.89
CA GLN A 187 5.72 -12.45 -11.35
C GLN A 187 5.48 -13.59 -10.36
N LEU A 188 4.31 -13.59 -9.72
CA LEU A 188 3.87 -14.59 -8.75
C LEU A 188 2.56 -15.24 -9.22
N LYS A 189 2.30 -16.49 -8.81
CA LYS A 189 1.01 -17.15 -9.05
C LYS A 189 -0.15 -16.32 -8.54
N GLU A 190 0.02 -15.64 -7.40
CA GLU A 190 -0.96 -14.72 -6.83
C GLU A 190 -1.30 -13.58 -7.80
N SER A 191 -0.29 -12.87 -8.31
CA SER A 191 -0.51 -11.79 -9.29
C SER A 191 -1.17 -12.31 -10.57
N TYR A 192 -0.90 -13.56 -10.98
CA TYR A 192 -1.55 -14.19 -12.12
C TYR A 192 -3.01 -14.54 -11.81
N TYR A 193 -3.30 -15.06 -10.62
CA TYR A 193 -4.66 -15.33 -10.16
C TYR A 193 -5.51 -14.05 -10.15
N TYR A 194 -4.98 -12.95 -9.61
CA TYR A 194 -5.67 -11.65 -9.64
C TYR A 194 -5.90 -11.14 -11.05
N ARG A 195 -4.90 -11.30 -11.93
CA ARG A 195 -5.01 -10.92 -13.34
C ARG A 195 -6.12 -11.70 -14.06
N LYS A 196 -6.23 -13.01 -13.85
CA LYS A 196 -7.32 -13.82 -14.42
C LYS A 196 -8.70 -13.33 -13.99
N ILE A 197 -8.87 -13.03 -12.70
CA ILE A 197 -10.14 -12.52 -12.17
C ILE A 197 -10.45 -11.15 -12.75
N PHE A 198 -9.46 -10.26 -12.83
CA PHE A 198 -9.64 -8.93 -13.42
C PHE A 198 -10.13 -9.03 -14.87
N GLU A 199 -9.47 -9.86 -15.70
CA GLU A 199 -9.86 -10.02 -17.11
C GLU A 199 -11.23 -10.71 -17.29
N GLN A 200 -11.66 -11.54 -16.34
CA GLN A 200 -13.03 -12.09 -16.35
C GLN A 200 -14.10 -11.00 -16.22
N TYR A 201 -13.84 -9.94 -15.46
CA TYR A 201 -14.79 -8.84 -15.28
C TYR A 201 -14.60 -7.72 -16.31
N PHE A 202 -13.36 -7.44 -16.70
CA PHE A 202 -13.01 -6.23 -17.44
C PHE A 202 -12.38 -6.47 -18.81
N GLY A 203 -12.13 -7.72 -19.21
CA GLY A 203 -11.50 -8.03 -20.50
C GLY A 203 -10.14 -7.33 -20.66
N ASN A 204 -9.90 -6.75 -21.84
CA ASN A 204 -8.63 -6.15 -22.25
C ASN A 204 -8.44 -4.70 -21.74
N ASN A 205 -8.71 -4.47 -20.46
CA ASN A 205 -8.55 -3.16 -19.81
C ASN A 205 -7.33 -3.11 -18.88
N GLU A 206 -6.32 -3.95 -19.14
CA GLU A 206 -5.16 -4.05 -18.26
C GLU A 206 -4.33 -2.76 -18.19
N GLN A 207 -4.44 -1.87 -19.19
CA GLN A 207 -3.75 -0.58 -19.22
C GLN A 207 -4.24 0.41 -18.16
N LEU A 208 -5.36 0.12 -17.47
CA LEU A 208 -5.82 0.91 -16.31
C LEU A 208 -4.78 0.93 -15.19
N ILE A 209 -4.00 -0.14 -15.03
CA ILE A 209 -2.92 -0.24 -14.05
C ILE A 209 -1.58 -0.19 -14.79
N PRO A 210 -0.80 0.90 -14.68
CA PRO A 210 0.38 1.11 -15.53
C PRO A 210 1.55 0.16 -15.18
N HIS A 211 1.67 -0.21 -13.91
CA HIS A 211 2.68 -1.14 -13.41
C HIS A 211 2.24 -1.71 -12.06
N PHE A 212 2.86 -2.81 -11.61
CA PHE A 212 2.74 -3.26 -10.22
C PHE A 212 3.42 -2.28 -9.27
N TRP A 213 2.82 -2.03 -8.11
CA TRP A 213 3.46 -1.30 -7.03
C TRP A 213 4.57 -2.15 -6.43
N MET A 214 5.80 -1.65 -6.48
CA MET A 214 6.98 -2.34 -5.94
C MET A 214 7.92 -1.35 -5.26
N PRO A 215 8.51 -1.71 -4.10
CA PRO A 215 9.49 -0.87 -3.43
C PRO A 215 10.76 -0.68 -4.27
N LYS A 216 11.27 0.56 -4.33
CA LYS A 216 12.57 0.85 -4.97
C LYS A 216 13.75 0.49 -4.08
N TRP A 217 14.93 0.42 -4.71
CA TRP A 217 16.23 0.22 -4.05
C TRP A 217 16.32 -1.06 -3.20
N VAL A 218 15.45 -2.03 -3.47
CA VAL A 218 15.42 -3.33 -2.82
C VAL A 218 15.31 -4.43 -3.88
N LYS A 219 15.93 -5.57 -3.63
CA LYS A 219 15.85 -6.75 -4.52
C LYS A 219 14.77 -7.68 -3.99
N THR A 220 13.53 -7.48 -4.44
CA THR A 220 12.39 -8.35 -4.11
C THR A 220 11.48 -8.54 -5.32
N GLN A 221 10.79 -9.69 -5.35
CA GLN A 221 9.71 -9.97 -6.31
C GLN A 221 8.32 -9.87 -5.67
N ASP A 222 8.24 -9.83 -4.34
CA ASP A 222 7.00 -9.65 -3.58
C ASP A 222 6.98 -8.25 -2.93
N PRO A 223 5.86 -7.51 -3.01
CA PRO A 223 5.75 -6.16 -2.46
C PRO A 223 5.57 -6.12 -0.93
N SER A 224 5.42 -7.25 -0.25
CA SER A 224 5.30 -7.35 1.21
C SER A 224 6.49 -6.71 1.92
N ALA A 225 6.23 -5.90 2.95
CA ALA A 225 7.29 -5.29 3.74
C ALA A 225 8.08 -6.34 4.53
N ARG A 226 7.44 -7.47 4.87
CA ARG A 226 8.05 -8.61 5.57
C ARG A 226 9.15 -9.31 4.77
N GLU A 227 9.16 -9.14 3.45
CA GLU A 227 10.20 -9.69 2.57
C GLU A 227 11.43 -8.76 2.45
N LEU A 228 11.38 -7.57 3.04
CA LEU A 228 12.51 -6.63 3.02
C LEU A 228 13.57 -7.05 4.04
N THR A 229 14.83 -7.08 3.60
CA THR A 229 15.96 -7.36 4.48
C THR A 229 16.01 -6.36 5.64
N GLY A 230 16.01 -6.87 6.88
CA GLY A 230 16.06 -6.04 8.08
C GLY A 230 14.73 -5.35 8.43
N TYR A 231 13.60 -5.84 7.94
CA TYR A 231 12.28 -5.42 8.42
C TYR A 231 12.07 -5.83 9.88
N GLN A 232 11.49 -4.94 10.68
CA GLN A 232 11.13 -5.15 12.08
C GLN A 232 9.75 -4.53 12.33
N GLU A 233 8.85 -5.31 12.92
CA GLU A 233 7.51 -4.85 13.35
C GLU A 233 7.54 -4.14 14.70
#